data_AF-A0A1X6ZNQ6-F1
#
_entry.id   AF-A0A1X6ZNQ6-F1
#
_cell.length_a   1.000
_cell.length_b   1.000
_cell.length_c   1.000
_cell.angle_alpha   90.00
_cell.angle_beta   90.00
_cell.angle_gamma   90.00
#
_symmetry.space_group_name_H-M   'P 1'
#
loop_
_entity.id
_entity.type
_entity.pdbx_description
1 polymer ?
#
loop_
_entity_poly.entity_id
_entity_poly.type
_entity_poly.pdbx_seq_one_letter_code
_entity_poly.pdbx_strand_id
1 'polypeptide(L)'
;MTDNDNVKTTWDLVMDETQNPLKNYSLPTAHMLMQMLAWMWSAIFSLSIGSYLAFGISAVTHMLFIGGLFMTIIVFNKAELNATDQ
;
A
#
# COMPACT_ATOMS: atom_id res chain seq x y z
N MET A 1 -26.02 -15.64 -13.53
CA MET A 1 -25.23 -14.59 -12.89
C MET A 1 -24.63 -15.25 -11.67
N THR A 2 -23.44 -15.80 -11.86
CA THR A 2 -22.81 -16.78 -10.97
C THR A 2 -22.10 -16.04 -9.83
N ASP A 3 -22.12 -16.59 -8.61
CA ASP A 3 -21.60 -15.92 -7.40
C ASP A 3 -20.14 -15.44 -7.50
N ASN A 4 -19.36 -16.05 -8.40
CA ASN A 4 -17.99 -15.63 -8.73
C ASN A 4 -17.92 -14.22 -9.34
N ASP A 5 -18.93 -13.79 -10.10
CA ASP A 5 -18.96 -12.45 -10.72
C ASP A 5 -19.09 -11.36 -9.66
N ASN A 6 -19.86 -11.63 -8.59
CA ASN A 6 -20.07 -10.67 -7.51
C ASN A 6 -18.80 -10.48 -6.67
N VAL A 7 -18.14 -11.57 -6.26
CA VAL A 7 -16.88 -11.50 -5.48
C VAL A 7 -15.78 -10.81 -6.29
N LYS A 8 -15.65 -11.16 -7.58
CA LYS A 8 -14.69 -10.51 -8.47
C LYS A 8 -14.98 -9.02 -8.61
N THR A 9 -16.24 -8.64 -8.83
CA THR A 9 -16.62 -7.23 -8.97
C THR A 9 -16.36 -6.44 -7.69
N THR A 10 -16.68 -7.00 -6.52
CA THR A 10 -16.39 -6.35 -5.23
C THR A 10 -14.89 -6.23 -4.97
N TRP A 11 -14.11 -7.26 -5.30
CA TRP A 11 -12.65 -7.22 -5.20
C TRP A 11 -12.06 -6.13 -6.09
N ASP A 12 -12.49 -6.07 -7.36
CA ASP A 12 -12.03 -5.08 -8.32
C ASP A 12 -12.37 -3.66 -7.81
N LEU A 13 -13.54 -3.42 -7.22
CA LEU A 13 -13.88 -2.11 -6.63
C LEU A 13 -12.94 -1.65 -5.51
N VAL A 14 -12.34 -2.58 -4.76
CA VAL A 14 -11.44 -2.25 -3.64
C VAL A 14 -9.98 -2.20 -4.10
N MET A 15 -9.56 -3.14 -4.95
CA MET A 15 -8.16 -3.41 -5.24
C MET A 15 -7.71 -2.93 -6.62
N ASP A 16 -8.62 -2.72 -7.57
CA ASP A 16 -8.29 -2.18 -8.88
C ASP A 16 -8.02 -0.67 -8.78
N GLU A 17 -6.82 -0.24 -9.16
CA GLU A 17 -6.43 1.18 -9.14
C GLU A 17 -7.31 2.06 -10.06
N THR A 18 -7.96 1.48 -11.06
CA THR A 18 -8.84 2.19 -12.00
C THR A 18 -10.27 2.35 -11.49
N GLN A 19 -10.69 1.50 -10.56
CA GLN A 19 -12.06 1.49 -10.02
C GLN A 19 -12.13 1.99 -8.58
N ASN A 20 -11.06 1.85 -7.79
CA ASN A 20 -11.10 2.21 -6.39
C ASN A 20 -11.22 3.74 -6.19
N PRO A 21 -11.75 4.20 -5.04
CA PRO A 21 -11.94 5.63 -4.74
C PRO A 21 -10.69 6.52 -4.87
N LEU A 22 -9.50 5.92 -4.78
CA LEU A 22 -8.19 6.55 -4.90
C LEU A 22 -7.69 6.70 -6.34
N LYS A 23 -8.46 6.29 -7.35
CA LYS A 23 -8.11 6.39 -8.78
C LYS A 23 -7.79 7.80 -9.29
N ASN A 24 -8.28 8.82 -8.58
CA ASN A 24 -8.04 10.22 -8.94
C ASN A 24 -6.66 10.74 -8.50
N TYR A 25 -5.91 9.95 -7.71
CA TYR A 25 -4.56 10.31 -7.28
C TYR A 25 -3.51 9.75 -8.24
N SER A 26 -2.31 10.31 -8.20
CA SER A 26 -1.16 9.73 -8.91
C SER A 26 -0.90 8.30 -8.42
N LEU A 27 -0.50 7.40 -9.32
CA LEU A 27 -0.26 5.98 -9.02
C LEU A 27 0.68 5.77 -7.80
N PRO A 28 1.76 6.54 -7.61
CA PRO A 28 2.58 6.46 -6.40
C PRO A 28 1.83 6.81 -5.11
N THR A 29 0.97 7.83 -5.15
CA THR A 29 0.15 8.26 -4.01
C THR A 29 -0.93 7.22 -3.69
N ALA A 30 -1.63 6.71 -4.71
CA ALA A 30 -2.67 5.70 -4.54
C ALA A 30 -2.09 4.41 -3.93
N HIS A 31 -0.92 3.97 -4.42
CA HIS A 31 -0.22 2.82 -3.87
C HIS A 31 0.18 3.02 -2.39
N MET A 32 0.67 4.21 -2.01
CA MET A 32 0.95 4.53 -0.60
C MET A 32 -0.27 4.42 0.30
N LEU A 33 -1.40 4.97 -0.15
CA LEU A 33 -2.62 4.99 0.63
C LEU A 33 -3.19 3.57 0.80
N MET A 34 -3.10 2.73 -0.24
CA MET A 34 -3.44 1.31 -0.14
C MET A 34 -2.54 0.57 0.85
N GLN A 35 -1.22 0.85 0.87
CA GLN A 35 -0.30 0.29 1.87
C GLN A 35 -0.61 0.76 3.30
N MET A 36 -0.96 2.03 3.47
CA MET A 36 -1.35 2.58 4.78
C MET A 36 -2.66 1.96 5.29
N LEU A 37 -3.62 1.72 4.41
CA LEU A 37 -4.88 1.05 4.75
C LEU A 37 -4.61 -0.40 5.19
N ALA A 38 -3.75 -1.13 4.47
CA ALA A 38 -3.33 -2.47 4.87
C ALA A 38 -2.62 -2.47 6.23
N TRP A 39 -1.78 -1.47 6.49
CA TRP A 39 -1.11 -1.29 7.79
C TRP A 39 -2.11 -1.03 8.92
N MET A 40 -3.09 -0.15 8.70
CA MET A 40 -4.15 0.15 9.67
C MET A 40 -4.92 -1.13 10.06
N TRP A 41 -5.32 -1.95 9.09
CA TRP A 41 -6.04 -3.19 9.36
C TRP A 41 -5.19 -4.25 10.06
N SER A 42 -3.90 -4.35 9.72
CA SER A 42 -2.94 -5.20 10.45
C SER A 42 -2.85 -4.81 11.94
N ALA A 43 -2.83 -3.50 12.22
CA ALA A 43 -2.82 -2.99 13.59
C ALA A 43 -4.09 -3.35 14.37
N ILE A 44 -5.26 -3.15 13.75
CA ILE A 44 -6.56 -3.48 14.36
C ILE A 44 -6.61 -4.98 14.73
N PHE A 45 -6.16 -5.87 13.84
CA PHE A 45 -6.14 -7.31 14.13
C PHE A 45 -5.14 -7.69 15.22
N SER A 46 -3.95 -7.08 15.24
CA SER A 46 -2.96 -7.40 16.25
C SER A 46 -3.36 -6.92 17.65
N LEU A 47 -4.04 -5.76 17.72
CA LEU A 47 -4.59 -5.23 18.96
C LEU A 47 -5.83 -6.02 19.42
N SER A 48 -6.70 -6.46 18.51
CA SER A 48 -7.90 -7.24 18.87
C SER A 48 -7.56 -8.62 19.43
N ILE A 49 -6.45 -9.22 18.99
CA ILE A 49 -5.92 -10.50 19.52
C ILE A 49 -5.16 -10.29 20.85
N GLY A 50 -4.85 -9.05 21.24
CA GLY A 50 -4.17 -8.71 22.50
C GLY A 50 -2.65 -8.83 22.48
N SER A 51 -2.03 -8.96 21.29
CA SER A 51 -0.58 -9.16 21.15
C SER A 51 0.15 -7.85 20.84
N TYR A 52 0.26 -6.98 21.83
CA TYR A 52 0.90 -5.66 21.70
C TYR A 52 2.39 -5.74 21.31
N LEU A 53 3.11 -6.75 21.79
CA LEU A 53 4.53 -6.94 21.44
C LEU A 53 4.71 -7.45 20.02
N ALA A 54 3.88 -8.40 19.57
CA ALA A 54 3.90 -8.85 18.17
C ALA A 54 3.47 -7.72 17.23
N PHE A 55 2.51 -6.89 17.65
CA PHE A 55 2.14 -5.67 16.93
C PHE A 55 3.31 -4.70 16.81
N GLY A 56 4.01 -4.41 17.90
CA GLY A 56 5.13 -3.47 17.90
C GLY A 56 6.25 -3.90 16.95
N ILE A 57 6.64 -5.18 16.99
CA ILE A 57 7.69 -5.73 16.12
C ILE A 57 7.24 -5.73 14.65
N SER A 58 5.99 -6.15 14.38
CA SER A 58 5.46 -6.18 13.02
C SER A 58 5.35 -4.76 12.45
N ALA A 59 4.88 -3.78 13.22
CA ALA A 59 4.74 -2.39 12.80
C ALA A 59 6.09 -1.76 12.44
N VAL A 60 7.13 -1.94 13.26
CA VAL A 60 8.49 -1.44 12.96
C VAL A 60 9.04 -2.07 11.70
N THR A 61 8.87 -3.39 11.55
CA THR A 61 9.33 -4.11 10.35
C THR A 61 8.65 -3.59 9.08
N HIS A 62 7.33 -3.40 9.09
CA HIS A 62 6.60 -2.86 7.94
C HIS A 62 7.04 -1.43 7.60
N MET A 63 7.21 -0.56 8.60
CA MET A 63 7.66 0.82 8.38
C MET A 63 9.05 0.88 7.76
N LEU A 64 9.98 0.00 8.18
CA LEU A 64 11.31 -0.09 7.57
C LEU A 64 11.26 -0.56 6.11
N PHE A 65 10.44 -1.57 5.81
CA PHE A 65 10.27 -2.06 4.44
C PHE A 65 9.65 -1.01 3.52
N ILE A 66 8.56 -0.37 3.94
CA ILE A 66 7.88 0.67 3.17
C ILE A 66 8.84 1.86 2.98
N GLY A 67 9.48 2.34 4.05
CA GLY A 67 10.46 3.43 3.99
C GLY A 67 11.63 3.14 3.03
N GLY A 68 12.17 1.92 3.07
CA GLY A 68 13.24 1.49 2.15
C GLY A 68 12.81 1.48 0.68
N LEU A 69 11.58 1.03 0.40
CA LEU A 69 11.01 1.07 -0.95
C LEU A 69 10.89 2.51 -1.46
N PHE A 70 10.38 3.42 -0.62
CA PHE A 70 10.28 4.85 -0.99
C PHE A 70 11.63 5.50 -1.23
N MET A 71 12.60 5.23 -0.36
CA MET A 71 13.96 5.74 -0.56
C MET A 71 14.56 5.27 -1.89
N THR A 72 14.30 4.03 -2.28
CA THR A 72 14.77 3.48 -3.57
C THR A 72 14.12 4.19 -4.76
N ILE A 73 12.79 4.38 -4.72
CA ILE A 73 12.06 5.11 -5.77
C ILE A 73 12.56 6.55 -5.89
N ILE A 74 12.81 7.24 -4.77
CA ILE A 74 13.34 8.61 -4.77
C ILE A 74 14.73 8.65 -5.41
N VAL A 75 15.62 7.70 -5.06
CA VAL A 75 16.96 7.62 -5.64
C VAL A 75 16.89 7.36 -7.14
N PHE A 76 16.02 6.45 -7.60
CA PHE A 76 15.86 6.15 -9.02
C PHE A 76 15.27 7.32 -9.81
N ASN A 77 14.22 7.98 -9.28
CA ASN A 77 13.67 9.19 -9.89
C ASN A 77 14.72 10.29 -10.02
N LYS A 78 15.57 10.48 -8.99
CA LYS A 78 16.67 11.45 -9.07
C LYS A 78 17.73 11.05 -10.10
N ALA A 79 18.03 9.77 -10.24
CA ALA A 79 18.98 9.30 -11.26
C ALA A 79 18.45 9.54 -12.68
N GLU A 80 17.16 9.26 -12.93
CA GLU A 80 16.51 9.46 -14.22
C GLU A 80 16.44 10.95 -14.62
N LEU A 81 16.08 11.83 -13.68
CA LEU A 81 16.05 13.28 -13.91
C LEU A 81 17.42 13.81 -14.36
N ASN A 82 18.51 13.42 -13.68
CA ASN A 82 19.86 13.85 -14.03
C ASN A 82 20.35 13.31 -15.39
N ALA A 83 19.82 12.17 -15.84
CA ALA A 83 20.16 11.59 -17.14
C ALA A 83 19.46 12.29 -18.31
N THR A 84 18.34 12.98 -18.06
CA THR A 84 17.57 13.70 -19.09
C THR A 84 18.07 15.13 -19.32
N ASP A 85 18.78 15.71 -18.34
CA ASP A 85 19.43 17.03 -18.42
C ASP A 85 20.83 17.00 -19.10
N GLN A 86 21.32 15.82 -19.49
CA GLN A 86 22.54 15.62 -20.29
C GLN A 86 22.21 15.46 -21.77
#